data_AF-A0A970FTW0-F1
#
_entry.id   AF-A0A970FTW0-F1
#
_cell.length_a   1.000
_cell.length_b   1.000
_cell.length_c   1.000
_cell.angle_alpha   90.00
_cell.angle_beta   90.00
_cell.angle_gamma   90.00
#
_symmetry.space_group_name_H-M   'P 1'
#
loop_
_entity.id
_entity.type
_entity.pdbx_description
1 polymer ?
#
loop_
_entity_poly.entity_id
_entity_poly.type
_entity_poly.pdbx_seq_one_letter_code
_entity_poly.pdbx_strand_id
1 'polypeptide(L)' 'MSKACDFVHLPVLAEETLFWLNIRADGCYVDCTLGGAGHAAAIAQQLGPKGQLIGID' A
#
# COMPACT_ATOMS: atom_id res chain seq x y z
N MET A 1 -13.13 16.77 27.40
CA MET A 1 -12.42 16.74 26.11
C MET A 1 -13.02 15.64 25.26
N SER A 2 -13.74 16.01 24.21
CA SER A 2 -14.42 15.09 23.30
C SER A 2 -13.40 14.19 22.59
N LYS A 3 -13.56 12.87 22.69
CA LYS A 3 -12.93 11.91 21.79
C LYS A 3 -13.41 12.25 20.37
N ALA A 4 -12.53 12.78 19.53
CA ALA A 4 -12.79 12.75 18.10
C ALA A 4 -12.90 11.28 17.70
N CYS A 5 -13.97 10.92 16.98
CA CYS A 5 -14.05 9.62 16.34
C CYS A 5 -13.14 9.70 15.12
N ASP A 6 -11.87 9.32 15.30
CA ASP A 6 -10.86 9.47 14.26
C ASP A 6 -11.24 8.58 13.06
N PHE A 7 -11.47 9.20 11.91
CA PHE A 7 -11.68 8.49 10.66
C PHE A 7 -10.36 7.87 10.21
N VAL A 8 -10.35 6.55 9.99
CA VAL A 8 -9.22 5.83 9.42
C VAL A 8 -9.59 5.39 8.02
N HIS A 9 -8.87 5.91 7.02
CA HIS A 9 -9.06 5.49 5.64
C HIS A 9 -8.50 4.08 5.45
N LEU A 10 -9.36 3.15 5.02
CA LEU A 10 -8.97 1.78 4.69
C LEU A 10 -8.88 1.64 3.17
N PRO A 11 -7.78 1.10 2.63
CA PRO A 11 -7.64 0.87 1.20
C PRO A 11 -8.70 -0.13 0.71
N VAL A 12 -9.44 0.25 -0.33
CA VAL A 12 -10.48 -0.56 -0.95
C VAL A 12 -9.86 -1.75 -1.67
N LEU A 13 -10.38 -2.97 -1.44
CA LEU A 13 -9.90 -4.21 -2.06
C LEU A 13 -8.40 -4.47 -1.84
N ALA A 14 -7.90 -4.18 -0.63
CA ALA A 14 -6.48 -4.35 -0.32
C ALA A 14 -6.01 -5.80 -0.50
N GLU A 15 -6.76 -6.78 0.04
CA GLU A 15 -6.37 -8.19 -0.02
C GLU A 15 -6.33 -8.72 -1.46
N GLU A 16 -7.34 -8.41 -2.26
CA GLU A 16 -7.42 -8.81 -3.67
C GLU A 16 -6.32 -8.15 -4.48
N THR A 17 -6.04 -6.86 -4.23
CA THR A 17 -4.95 -6.14 -4.90
C THR A 17 -3.62 -6.83 -4.65
N LEU A 18 -3.30 -7.15 -3.40
CA LEU A 18 -2.05 -7.81 -3.04
C LEU A 18 -1.96 -9.23 -3.62
N PHE A 19 -3.06 -9.99 -3.57
CA PHE A 19 -3.14 -11.33 -4.14
C PHE A 19 -2.83 -11.32 -5.63
N TRP A 20 -3.49 -10.45 -6.41
CA TRP A 20 -3.32 -10.40 -7.86
C TRP A 20 -2.02 -9.74 -8.30
N LEU A 21 -1.50 -8.77 -7.52
CA LEU A 21 -0.21 -8.15 -7.79
C LEU A 21 0.96 -9.13 -7.61
N ASN A 22 0.74 -10.22 -6.85
CA ASN A 22 1.66 -11.34 -6.64
C ASN A 22 3.08 -10.84 -6.33
N ILE A 23 3.19 -10.11 -5.22
CA ILE A 23 4.38 -9.32 -4.90
C ILE A 23 5.60 -10.22 -4.74
N ARG A 24 6.67 -9.87 -5.43
CA ARG A 24 7.99 -10.46 -5.27
C ARG A 24 8.82 -9.59 -4.34
N ALA A 25 9.46 -10.19 -3.35
CA ALA A 25 10.24 -9.46 -2.35
C ALA A 25 11.36 -8.59 -2.96
N ASP A 26 11.89 -8.97 -4.12
CA ASP A 26 12.91 -8.23 -4.86
C ASP A 26 12.36 -7.48 -6.09
N GLY A 27 11.03 -7.36 -6.20
CA GLY A 27 10.36 -6.71 -7.32
C GLY A 27 10.37 -5.18 -7.25
N CYS A 28 10.02 -4.55 -8.36
CA CYS A 28 9.81 -3.11 -8.47
C CYS A 28 8.35 -2.85 -8.88
N TYR A 29 7.63 -2.09 -8.06
CA TYR A 29 6.20 -1.80 -8.21
C TYR A 29 5.97 -0.30 -8.26
N VAL A 30 4.94 0.11 -9.00
CA VAL A 30 4.51 1.50 -9.09
C VAL A 30 3.08 1.59 -8.58
N ASP A 31 2.86 2.36 -7.53
CA ASP A 31 1.52 2.83 -7.13
C ASP A 31 1.28 4.15 -7.86
N CYS A 32 0.49 4.11 -8.94
CA CYS A 32 0.22 5.26 -9.79
C CYS A 32 -0.85 6.21 -9.21
N THR A 33 -1.42 5.88 -8.05
CA THR A 33 -2.51 6.60 -7.39
C THR A 33 -2.29 6.62 -5.88
N LEU A 34 -1.11 7.09 -5.47
CA LEU A 34 -0.60 6.91 -4.11
C LEU A 34 -1.60 7.33 -3.04
N GLY A 35 -2.26 8.47 -3.21
CA GLY A 35 -3.29 9.02 -2.34
C GLY A 35 -2.87 9.04 -0.87
N GLY A 36 -3.66 8.38 -0.02
CA GLY A 36 -3.35 8.18 1.40
C GLY A 36 -2.32 7.08 1.69
N ALA A 37 -1.66 6.53 0.67
CA ALA A 37 -0.65 5.47 0.69
C ALA A 37 -1.10 4.14 1.33
N GLY A 38 -2.42 3.87 1.38
CA GLY A 38 -2.96 2.65 1.98
C GLY A 38 -2.51 1.38 1.27
N HIS A 39 -2.68 1.32 -0.06
CA HIS A 39 -2.20 0.19 -0.87
C HIS A 39 -0.68 0.14 -0.93
N ALA A 40 -0.02 1.28 -1.19
CA ALA A 40 1.43 1.40 -1.15
C ALA A 40 2.07 0.84 0.12
N ALA A 41 1.53 1.16 1.31
CA ALA A 41 2.05 0.64 2.57
C ALA A 41 1.94 -0.89 2.67
N ALA A 42 0.82 -1.46 2.22
CA ALA A 42 0.62 -2.90 2.21
C ALA A 42 1.53 -3.61 1.20
N ILE A 43 1.81 -2.98 0.05
CA ILE A 43 2.80 -3.47 -0.93
C ILE A 43 4.21 -3.46 -0.33
N ALA A 44 4.61 -2.33 0.26
CA ALA A 44 5.93 -2.13 0.85
C ALA A 44 6.24 -3.13 1.97
N GLN A 45 5.23 -3.54 2.76
CA GLN A 45 5.38 -4.55 3.81
C GLN A 45 5.76 -5.94 3.28
N GLN A 46 5.50 -6.24 2.01
CA GLN A 46 5.87 -7.51 1.37
C GLN A 46 7.20 -7.44 0.62
N LEU A 47 7.76 -6.24 0.45
CA LEU A 47 9.05 -6.05 -0.20
C LEU A 47 10.20 -6.32 0.78
N GLY A 48 11.25 -6.97 0.27
CA GLY A 48 12.50 -7.18 0.98
C GLY A 48 13.49 -6.03 0.75
N PRO A 49 14.73 -6.13 1.27
CA PRO A 49 15.73 -5.05 1.20
C PRO A 49 16.14 -4.60 -0.21
N LYS A 50 15.85 -5.41 -1.23
CA LYS A 50 16.11 -5.10 -2.64
C LYS A 50 14.86 -4.67 -3.41
N GLY A 51 13.68 -4.80 -2.80
CA GLY A 51 12.43 -4.42 -3.42
C GLY A 51 12.31 -2.90 -3.50
N GLN A 52 11.57 -2.43 -4.49
CA GLN A 52 11.33 -1.01 -4.72
C GLN A 52 9.84 -0.74 -4.90
N LEU A 53 9.37 0.32 -4.26
CA LEU A 53 8.04 0.86 -4.48
C LEU A 53 8.18 2.33 -4.88
N ILE A 54 7.58 2.70 -5.99
CA ILE A 54 7.53 4.07 -6.50
C ILE A 54 6.08 4.53 -6.41
N GLY A 55 5.83 5.64 -5.73
CA GLY A 55 4.49 6.25 -5.64
C GLY A 55 4.38 7.48 -6.55
N ILE A 56 3.27 7.61 -7.26
CA ILE A 56 2.90 8.79 -8.05
C ILE A 56 1.49 9.19 -7.61
N ASP A 57 1.24 10.50 -7.48
CA ASP A 57 -0.10 11.09 -7.33
C ASP A 57 -0.17 12.39 -8.12
#